data_AF-A0A7S0HVM3-F1
#
_entry.id   AF-A0A7S0HVM3-F1
#
_cell.length_a   1.000
_cell.length_b   1.000
_cell.length_c   1.000
_cell.angle_alpha   90.00
_cell.angle_beta   90.00
_cell.angle_gamma   90.00
#
_symmetry.space_group_name_H-M   'P 1'
#
loop_
_entity.id
_entity.type
_entity.pdbx_description
1 polymer ?
#
loop_
_entity_poly.entity_id
_entity_poly.type
_entity_poly.pdbx_seq_one_letter_code
_entity_poly.pdbx_strand_id
1 'polypeptide(L)'
;NLDGSYQATYTATISGAYEISVKLLREGGLSAEYFENVWFFYTPVQVAIDPQINHNWGTGLITATAADYVSIRWQGKVKPYFTETYTFYLTSDDGAKLWVE
;
A
#
# COMPACT_ATOMS: atom_id res chain seq x y z
N ASN A 1 22.44 -11.84 -0.56
CA ASN A 1 22.93 -13.17 -0.15
C ASN A 1 21.80 -14.18 -0.23
N LEU A 2 22.08 -15.42 -0.63
CA LEU A 2 21.08 -16.50 -0.79
C LEU A 2 20.60 -17.09 0.55
N ASP A 3 21.16 -16.63 1.68
CA ASP A 3 20.84 -17.02 3.05
C ASP A 3 19.82 -16.09 3.72
N GLY A 4 19.26 -15.12 2.99
CA GLY A 4 18.33 -14.13 3.54
C GLY A 4 19.00 -13.04 4.41
N SER A 5 20.32 -13.01 4.48
CA SER A 5 21.05 -11.89 5.10
C SER A 5 21.15 -10.71 4.14
N TYR A 6 20.79 -9.53 4.65
CA TYR A 6 20.93 -8.26 3.95
C TYR A 6 21.78 -7.34 4.82
N GLN A 7 22.88 -6.84 4.24
CA GLN A 7 23.68 -5.79 4.86
C GLN A 7 23.23 -4.45 4.29
N ALA A 8 22.63 -3.62 5.13
CA ALA A 8 22.30 -2.24 4.78
C ALA A 8 23.32 -1.32 5.46
N THR A 9 24.08 -0.56 4.65
CA THR A 9 25.01 0.45 5.15
C THR A 9 24.44 1.82 4.78
N TYR A 10 24.25 2.70 5.76
CA TYR A 10 23.80 4.07 5.54
C TYR A 10 24.76 5.04 6.22
N THR A 11 25.25 6.02 5.46
CA THR A 11 26.05 7.13 5.98
C THR A 11 25.18 8.37 6.02
N ALA A 12 24.77 8.79 7.22
CA ALA A 12 24.07 10.05 7.38
C ALA A 12 25.00 11.22 7.00
N THR A 13 24.60 12.04 6.02
CA THR A 13 25.36 13.23 5.58
C THR A 13 24.93 14.50 6.29
N ILE A 14 23.86 14.44 7.08
CA ILE A 14 23.26 15.56 7.82
C ILE A 14 22.95 15.08 9.25
N SER A 15 22.95 15.98 10.22
CA SER A 15 22.53 15.67 11.59
C SER A 15 21.01 15.52 11.67
N GLY A 16 20.52 14.42 12.25
CA GLY A 16 19.11 14.15 12.43
C GLY A 16 18.84 12.78 13.04
N ALA A 17 17.58 12.50 13.39
CA ALA A 17 17.14 11.16 13.75
C ALA A 17 16.79 10.39 12.46
N TYR A 18 17.35 9.19 12.32
CA TYR A 18 17.13 8.31 11.19
C TYR A 18 16.61 6.97 11.67
N GLU A 19 15.62 6.42 10.97
CA GLU A 19 15.13 5.06 11.17
C GLU A 19 15.49 4.22 9.96
N ILE A 20 16.15 3.08 10.19
CA ILE A 20 16.37 2.06 9.15
C ILE A 20 15.47 0.88 9.48
N SER A 21 14.58 0.55 8.56
CA SER A 21 13.75 -0.65 8.67
C SER A 21 14.07 -1.61 7.52
N VAL A 22 14.25 -2.89 7.84
CA VAL A 22 14.37 -3.98 6.86
C VAL A 22 13.07 -4.75 6.89
N LYS A 23 12.36 -4.79 5.76
CA LYS A 23 11.09 -5.52 5.61
C LYS A 23 11.25 -6.60 4.55
N LEU A 24 10.97 -7.85 4.93
CA LEU A 24 10.82 -8.93 3.97
C LEU A 24 9.44 -8.81 3.31
N LEU A 25 9.42 -8.50 2.03
CA LEU A 25 8.19 -8.54 1.23
C LEU A 25 7.90 -9.99 0.85
N ARG A 26 6.67 -10.43 1.10
CA ARG A 26 6.16 -11.71 0.61
C ARG A 26 5.24 -11.45 -0.56
N GLU A 27 5.37 -12.27 -1.59
CA GLU A 27 4.37 -12.29 -2.67
C GLU A 27 3.01 -12.66 -2.07
N GLY A 28 1.93 -12.12 -2.64
CA GLY A 28 0.57 -12.39 -2.19
C GLY A 28 -0.32 -11.17 -1.95
N GLY A 29 0.15 -9.95 -2.22
CA GLY A 29 -0.71 -8.77 -2.22
C GLY A 29 -0.05 -7.48 -1.78
N LEU A 30 -0.88 -6.45 -1.61
CA LEU A 30 -0.51 -5.15 -1.06
C LEU A 30 -1.12 -4.97 0.33
N SER A 31 -0.42 -4.26 1.21
CA SER A 31 -0.96 -3.90 2.51
C SER A 31 -2.04 -2.85 2.32
N ALA A 32 -3.25 -3.13 2.77
CA ALA A 32 -4.41 -2.27 2.66
C ALA A 32 -4.81 -1.76 4.05
N GLU A 33 -4.84 -0.44 4.21
CA GLU A 33 -5.31 0.24 5.42
C GLU A 33 -6.65 0.93 5.12
N TYR A 34 -7.71 0.52 5.84
CA TYR A 34 -9.08 1.03 5.65
C TYR A 34 -9.41 2.03 6.75
N PHE A 35 -9.98 3.17 6.37
CA PHE A 35 -10.36 4.26 7.27
C PHE A 35 -11.84 4.59 7.08
N GLU A 36 -12.60 4.71 8.16
CA GLU A 36 -14.00 5.22 8.12
C GLU A 36 -14.04 6.75 8.13
N ASN A 37 -13.18 7.35 7.32
CA ASN A 37 -13.20 8.76 6.96
C ASN A 37 -12.42 8.94 5.65
N VAL A 38 -12.69 10.02 4.91
CA VAL A 38 -12.05 10.31 3.61
C VAL A 38 -10.66 10.97 3.72
N TRP A 39 -10.21 11.31 4.92
CA TRP A 39 -8.98 12.09 5.15
C TRP A 39 -7.78 11.24 5.57
N PHE A 40 -7.94 9.92 5.68
CA PHE A 40 -6.93 9.01 6.22
C PHE A 40 -6.48 9.39 7.65
N PHE A 41 -7.38 9.97 8.44
CA PHE A 41 -7.08 10.38 9.80
C PHE A 41 -7.18 9.22 10.78
N TYR A 42 -6.42 9.34 11.87
CA TYR A 42 -6.32 8.38 12.97
C TYR A 42 -5.83 7.00 12.52
N THR A 43 -6.04 5.98 13.36
CA THR A 43 -5.65 4.60 13.07
C THR A 43 -6.67 3.97 12.12
N PRO A 44 -6.24 3.20 11.10
CA PRO A 44 -7.16 2.45 10.25
C PRO A 44 -8.01 1.48 11.08
N VAL A 45 -9.29 1.34 10.71
CA VAL A 45 -10.23 0.41 11.38
C VAL A 45 -9.95 -1.05 10.99
N GLN A 46 -9.30 -1.26 9.85
CA GLN A 46 -8.91 -2.57 9.35
C GLN A 46 -7.57 -2.45 8.61
N VAL A 47 -6.70 -3.42 8.86
CA VAL A 47 -5.46 -3.63 8.10
C VAL A 47 -5.49 -5.04 7.56
N ALA A 48 -5.33 -5.19 6.24
CA ALA A 48 -5.38 -6.46 5.55
C ALA A 48 -4.28 -6.56 4.47
N ILE A 49 -4.07 -7.76 3.96
CA ILE A 49 -3.32 -7.97 2.72
C ILE A 49 -4.33 -8.27 1.62
N ASP A 50 -4.40 -7.38 0.64
CA ASP A 50 -5.24 -7.56 -0.54
C ASP A 50 -4.42 -8.21 -1.66
N PRO A 51 -4.75 -9.45 -2.09
CA PRO A 51 -4.03 -10.11 -3.16
C PRO A 51 -4.12 -9.38 -4.51
N GLN A 52 -5.17 -8.59 -4.69
CA GLN A 52 -5.43 -7.76 -5.86
C GLN A 52 -6.19 -6.51 -5.43
N ILE A 53 -5.93 -5.38 -6.09
CA ILE A 53 -6.79 -4.19 -6.00
C ILE A 53 -7.84 -4.32 -7.12
N ASN A 54 -8.93 -5.02 -6.82
CA ASN A 54 -10.04 -5.26 -7.74
C ASN A 54 -11.32 -5.46 -6.94
N HIS A 55 -11.91 -4.35 -6.52
CA HIS A 55 -13.06 -4.35 -5.64
C HIS A 55 -14.27 -3.77 -6.34
N ASN A 56 -15.42 -4.42 -6.18
CA ASN A 56 -16.73 -3.90 -6.59
C ASN A 56 -17.69 -4.04 -5.41
N TRP A 57 -17.79 -2.99 -4.60
CA TRP A 57 -18.65 -2.97 -3.42
C TRP A 57 -20.10 -2.61 -3.73
N GLY A 58 -20.36 -1.94 -4.87
CA GLY A 58 -21.69 -1.41 -5.19
C GLY A 58 -22.20 -0.51 -4.07
N THR A 59 -23.35 -0.86 -3.48
CA THR A 59 -23.93 -0.18 -2.30
C THR A 59 -23.68 -0.92 -0.98
N GLY A 60 -22.81 -1.94 -1.00
CA GLY A 60 -22.46 -2.75 0.16
C GLY A 60 -21.47 -2.06 1.10
N LEU A 61 -21.24 -2.70 2.26
CA LEU A 61 -20.24 -2.23 3.22
C LEU A 61 -18.82 -2.44 2.66
N ILE A 62 -17.95 -1.45 2.86
CA ILE A 62 -16.53 -1.48 2.50
C ILE A 62 -15.70 -1.91 3.71
N THR A 63 -16.07 -1.45 4.91
CA THR A 63 -15.54 -1.91 6.20
C THR A 63 -16.58 -2.76 6.94
N ALA A 64 -16.31 -3.14 8.19
CA ALA A 64 -17.30 -3.85 9.00
C ALA A 64 -18.58 -3.01 9.27
N THR A 65 -18.49 -1.68 9.22
CA THR A 65 -19.57 -0.78 9.68
C THR A 65 -19.91 0.37 8.72
N ALA A 66 -19.09 0.64 7.70
CA ALA A 66 -19.29 1.76 6.78
C ALA A 66 -19.36 1.31 5.31
N ALA A 67 -20.37 1.82 4.61
CA ALA A 67 -20.50 1.74 3.14
C ALA A 67 -20.07 3.04 2.43
N ASP A 68 -19.99 4.16 3.16
CA ASP A 68 -19.73 5.49 2.61
C ASP A 68 -18.76 6.25 3.53
N TYR A 69 -18.15 7.33 3.02
CA TYR A 69 -17.10 8.10 3.66
C TYR A 69 -15.89 7.25 4.10
N VAL A 70 -15.56 6.23 3.31
CA VAL A 70 -14.41 5.35 3.53
C VAL A 70 -13.25 5.75 2.63
N SER A 71 -12.02 5.63 3.12
CA SER A 71 -10.82 5.69 2.29
C SER A 71 -9.94 4.47 2.55
N ILE A 72 -9.21 4.05 1.52
CA ILE A 72 -8.30 2.90 1.60
C ILE A 72 -6.94 3.31 1.06
N ARG A 73 -5.88 2.96 1.77
CA ARG A 73 -4.49 3.15 1.33
C ARG A 73 -3.84 1.80 1.09
N TRP A 74 -3.52 1.51 -0.17
CA TRP A 74 -2.70 0.36 -0.53
C TRP A 74 -1.22 0.74 -0.63
N GLN A 75 -0.35 -0.04 0.01
CA GLN A 75 1.10 0.17 0.04
C GLN A 75 1.84 -1.14 -0.20
N GLY A 76 2.90 -1.10 -1.01
CA GLY A 76 3.74 -2.26 -1.25
C GLY A 76 4.63 -2.06 -2.48
N LYS A 77 5.01 -3.17 -3.12
CA LYS A 77 5.81 -3.16 -4.34
C LYS A 77 5.15 -4.02 -5.41
N VAL A 78 5.28 -3.57 -6.64
CA VAL A 78 4.91 -4.35 -7.83
C VAL A 78 6.20 -4.85 -8.48
N LYS A 79 6.24 -6.14 -8.81
CA LYS A 79 7.36 -6.74 -9.55
C LYS A 79 6.95 -6.91 -11.01
N PRO A 80 7.43 -6.06 -11.93
CA PRO A 80 7.15 -6.24 -13.35
C PRO A 80 7.82 -7.52 -13.87
N TYR A 81 7.23 -8.12 -14.91
CA TYR A 81 7.81 -9.31 -15.56
C TYR A 81 8.94 -8.95 -16.53
N PHE A 82 8.90 -7.75 -17.11
CA PHE A 82 9.87 -7.30 -18.12
C PHE A 82 10.41 -5.92 -17.77
N THR A 83 11.56 -5.57 -18.37
CA THR A 83 12.13 -4.22 -18.28
C THR A 83 11.66 -3.42 -19.48
N GLU A 84 10.52 -2.76 -19.34
CA GLU A 84 9.88 -1.99 -20.39
C GLU A 84 9.02 -0.87 -19.79
N THR A 85 8.45 -0.03 -20.65
CA THR A 85 7.50 1.01 -20.22
C THR A 85 6.15 0.37 -19.89
N TYR A 86 5.67 0.58 -18.67
CA TYR A 86 4.35 0.16 -18.22
C TYR A 86 3.37 1.33 -18.17
N THR A 87 2.13 1.06 -18.55
CA THR A 87 1.00 1.96 -18.31
C THR A 87 0.16 1.40 -17.17
N PHE A 88 -0.05 2.19 -16.12
CA PHE A 88 -0.96 1.83 -15.04
C PHE A 88 -2.34 2.42 -15.32
N TYR A 89 -3.38 1.63 -15.07
CA TYR A 89 -4.77 2.05 -15.19
C TYR A 89 -5.42 2.01 -13.81
N LEU A 90 -6.25 3.00 -13.54
CA LEU A 90 -7.00 3.11 -12.30
C LEU A 90 -8.42 3.50 -12.65
N THR A 91 -9.37 2.68 -12.22
CA THR A 91 -10.80 2.95 -12.33
C THR A 91 -11.34 3.02 -10.92
N SER A 92 -12.06 4.10 -10.62
CA SER A 92 -12.68 4.37 -9.32
C SER A 92 -14.00 5.07 -9.58
N ASP A 93 -14.98 4.84 -8.72
CA ASP A 93 -16.25 5.58 -8.73
C ASP A 93 -16.02 7.01 -8.22
N ASP A 94 -15.39 7.13 -7.05
CA ASP A 94 -14.96 8.40 -6.46
C ASP A 94 -13.48 8.72 -6.80
N GLY A 95 -12.78 9.43 -5.90
CA GLY A 95 -11.40 9.84 -6.08
C GLY A 95 -10.39 8.72 -5.86
N ALA A 96 -9.37 8.67 -6.72
CA ALA A 96 -8.23 7.79 -6.54
C ALA A 96 -6.93 8.47 -6.99
N LYS A 97 -5.82 8.07 -6.37
CA LYS A 97 -4.47 8.58 -6.69
C LYS A 97 -3.49 7.42 -6.69
N LEU A 98 -2.70 7.33 -7.75
CA LEU A 98 -1.60 6.38 -7.87
C LEU A 98 -0.26 7.12 -7.77
N TRP A 99 0.67 6.53 -7.03
CA TRP A 99 2.07 6.96 -6.95
C TRP A 99 2.97 5.75 -7.22
N VAL A 100 3.92 5.90 -8.15
CA VAL A 100 4.90 4.89 -8.52
C VAL A 100 6.27 5.57 -8.58
N GLU A 101 7.30 4.92 -8.06
CA GLU A 101 8.69 5.40 -8.02
C GLU A 101 9.62 4.49 -8.83
#